data_AF-A0A8H4CFB6-F1
#
_entry.id   AF-A0A8H4CFB6-F1
#
_cell.length_a   1.000
_cell.length_b   1.000
_cell.length_c   1.000
_cell.angle_alpha   90.00
_cell.angle_beta   90.00
_cell.angle_gamma   90.00
#
_symmetry.space_group_name_H-M   'P 1'
#
loop_
_entity.id
_entity.type
_entity.pdbx_description
1 polymer ?
#
loop_
_entity_poly.entity_id
_entity_poly.type
_entity_poly.pdbx_seq_one_letter_code
_entity_poly.pdbx_strand_id
1 'polypeptide(L)'
;YNCRSSHNWPGDLALSMTYFVKSRTINAILFGCDDETMDKVKWRLRNAEGNVCHPLLLVGIFAELERARQFALVDHNFDKLLDIASQLSQNEKDVHGSIEPWLDIYYLKIALQTWKKQLQKVVDHVDELSAAWRVGVGQTAETCAAFQSKAQSAGSRIKERILEIMDDYDEKISECEMIIEGMTLANSLGHSKANTSIAVSTKEDSSQMRSIAFLTMVFLPATFVATLFSMTFFQWIPDDSEKMVSPFLWIYFVVALILTLFTVWLLRRLANPKKTKKLGVEDPEKGLIPRGIPRVLQSINWKIQKVKRESEKLHD
;
A
#
# COMPACT_ATOMS: atom_id res chain seq x y z
N TYR A 1 19.93 -30.18 17.74
CA TYR A 1 19.23 -29.05 17.11
C TYR A 1 17.80 -29.46 16.84
N ASN A 2 16.86 -28.55 17.10
CA ASN A 2 15.46 -28.72 16.76
C ASN A 2 15.04 -27.53 15.89
N CYS A 3 14.51 -27.80 14.70
CA CYS A 3 14.03 -26.78 13.77
C CYS A 3 12.56 -27.08 13.45
N ARG A 4 11.72 -26.07 13.41
CA ARG A 4 10.31 -26.20 13.03
C ARG A 4 9.94 -25.07 12.09
N SER A 5 9.34 -25.45 10.98
CA SER A 5 8.74 -24.56 10.00
C SER A 5 7.39 -24.03 10.48
N SER A 6 6.94 -22.90 9.94
CA SER A 6 5.63 -22.33 10.27
C SER A 6 4.51 -23.25 9.78
N HIS A 7 3.55 -23.53 10.67
CA HIS A 7 2.34 -24.30 10.38
C HIS A 7 1.26 -23.47 9.65
N ASN A 8 1.47 -22.17 9.47
CA ASN A 8 0.47 -21.29 8.87
C ASN A 8 0.18 -21.63 7.39
N TRP A 9 1.08 -22.35 6.72
CA TRP A 9 0.95 -22.75 5.32
C TRP A 9 1.27 -24.23 5.16
N PRO A 10 0.66 -24.93 4.18
CA PRO A 10 0.87 -26.36 3.97
C PRO A 10 2.34 -26.71 3.67
N GLY A 11 2.69 -27.97 3.95
CA GLY A 11 4.05 -28.48 3.77
C GLY A 11 5.00 -28.05 4.89
N ASP A 12 4.54 -28.03 6.14
CA ASP A 12 5.39 -27.71 7.29
C ASP A 12 6.39 -28.84 7.59
N LEU A 13 7.65 -28.45 7.75
CA LEU A 13 8.74 -29.36 8.07
C LEU A 13 9.18 -29.22 9.53
N ALA A 14 9.59 -30.33 10.16
CA ALA A 14 10.22 -30.28 11.46
C ALA A 14 11.43 -31.22 11.52
N LEU A 15 12.56 -30.73 12.00
CA LEU A 15 13.81 -31.48 12.15
C LEU A 15 14.15 -31.59 13.63
N SER A 16 14.41 -32.81 14.10
CA SER A 16 15.08 -33.05 15.38
C SER A 16 16.36 -33.83 15.13
N MET A 17 17.49 -33.33 15.61
CA MET A 17 18.78 -33.97 15.40
C MET A 17 19.71 -33.86 16.60
N THR A 18 20.54 -34.88 16.78
CA THR A 18 21.54 -34.98 17.82
C THR A 18 22.87 -35.39 17.21
N TYR A 19 23.92 -34.67 17.56
CA TYR A 19 25.29 -34.99 17.14
C TYR A 19 26.06 -35.62 18.30
N PHE A 20 26.63 -36.79 18.05
CA PHE A 20 27.45 -37.50 19.02
C PHE A 20 28.93 -37.23 18.74
N VAL A 21 29.58 -36.44 19.59
CA VAL A 21 30.98 -36.00 19.41
C VAL A 21 31.96 -37.19 19.37
N LYS A 22 31.74 -38.20 20.21
CA LYS A 22 32.63 -39.37 20.33
C LYS A 22 32.57 -40.30 19.11
N SER A 23 31.37 -40.60 18.63
CA SER A 23 31.16 -41.46 17.45
C SER A 23 31.21 -40.70 16.13
N ARG A 24 31.17 -39.35 16.16
CA ARG A 24 31.09 -38.46 15.00
C ARG A 24 29.88 -38.78 14.11
N THR A 25 28.79 -39.25 14.73
CA THR A 25 27.55 -39.60 14.04
C THR A 25 26.45 -38.59 14.32
N ILE A 26 25.56 -38.42 13.34
CA ILE A 26 24.36 -37.59 13.45
C ILE A 26 23.15 -38.52 13.42
N ASN A 27 22.33 -38.46 14.46
CA ASN A 27 21.02 -39.09 14.45
C ASN A 27 19.97 -37.99 14.27
N ALA A 28 19.12 -38.11 13.26
CA ALA A 28 18.13 -37.10 12.95
C ALA A 28 16.81 -37.71 12.47
N ILE A 29 15.72 -37.03 12.79
CA ILE A 29 14.37 -37.33 12.31
C ILE A 29 13.82 -36.05 11.68
N LEU A 30 13.35 -36.17 10.44
CA LEU A 30 12.73 -35.09 9.69
C LEU A 30 11.26 -35.47 9.43
N PHE A 31 10.34 -34.65 9.91
CA PHE A 31 8.90 -34.80 9.80
C PHE A 31 8.34 -33.90 8.69
N GLY A 32 7.18 -34.27 8.14
CA GLY A 32 6.48 -33.50 7.11
C GLY A 32 7.06 -33.65 5.70
N CYS A 33 7.88 -34.69 5.46
CA CYS A 33 8.48 -34.92 4.15
C CYS A 33 7.53 -35.66 3.20
N ASP A 34 7.16 -34.99 2.12
CA ASP A 34 6.62 -35.63 0.93
C ASP A 34 7.71 -36.42 0.19
N ASP A 35 7.33 -37.31 -0.72
CA ASP A 35 8.27 -38.15 -1.49
C ASP A 35 9.30 -37.30 -2.25
N GLU A 36 8.87 -36.18 -2.84
CA GLU A 36 9.75 -35.24 -3.54
C GLU A 36 10.77 -34.59 -2.60
N THR A 37 10.32 -34.16 -1.42
CA THR A 37 11.19 -33.55 -0.40
C THR A 37 12.20 -34.58 0.12
N MET A 38 11.76 -35.82 0.32
CA MET A 38 12.62 -36.91 0.74
C MET A 38 13.72 -37.20 -0.28
N ASP A 39 13.40 -37.20 -1.57
CA ASP A 39 14.38 -37.42 -2.63
C ASP A 39 15.37 -36.26 -2.75
N LYS A 40 14.92 -35.01 -2.59
CA LYS A 40 15.82 -33.84 -2.49
C LYS A 40 16.80 -33.97 -1.32
N VAL A 41 16.32 -34.40 -0.14
CA VAL A 41 17.18 -34.62 1.03
C VAL A 41 18.19 -35.75 0.77
N LYS A 42 17.74 -36.91 0.26
CA LYS A 42 18.61 -38.04 -0.06
C LYS A 42 19.68 -37.66 -1.07
N TRP A 43 19.30 -36.94 -2.13
CA TRP A 43 20.22 -36.47 -3.16
C TRP A 43 21.28 -35.53 -2.57
N ARG A 44 20.87 -34.55 -1.75
CA ARG A 44 21.79 -33.62 -1.08
C ARG A 44 22.74 -34.34 -0.12
N LEU A 45 22.26 -35.35 0.61
CA LEU A 45 23.11 -36.14 1.52
C LEU A 45 24.12 -37.01 0.76
N ARG A 46 23.72 -37.64 -0.36
CA ARG A 46 24.62 -38.43 -1.21
C ARG A 46 25.73 -37.55 -1.81
N ASN A 47 25.40 -36.32 -2.14
CA ASN A 47 26.33 -35.36 -2.76
C ASN A 47 27.04 -34.45 -1.73
N ALA A 48 26.85 -34.68 -0.43
CA ALA A 48 27.49 -33.87 0.62
C ALA A 48 28.98 -34.21 0.83
N GLU A 49 29.53 -35.20 0.11
CA GLU A 49 30.93 -35.61 0.14
C GLU A 49 31.49 -35.75 1.57
N GLY A 50 32.68 -35.20 1.86
CA GLY A 50 33.31 -35.22 3.17
C GLY A 50 32.64 -34.35 4.24
N ASN A 51 31.56 -33.63 3.91
CA ASN A 51 30.86 -32.73 4.83
C ASN A 51 29.75 -33.44 5.63
N VAL A 52 29.47 -34.73 5.35
CA VAL A 52 28.40 -35.52 6.01
C VAL A 52 28.50 -35.50 7.54
N CYS A 53 29.71 -35.35 8.09
CA CYS A 53 29.94 -35.35 9.53
C CYS A 53 29.71 -34.00 10.22
N HIS A 54 29.44 -32.92 9.47
CA HIS A 54 29.24 -31.60 10.08
C HIS A 54 27.84 -31.52 10.72
N PRO A 55 27.73 -31.13 12.01
CA PRO A 55 26.47 -31.19 12.75
C PRO A 55 25.43 -30.16 12.29
N LEU A 56 25.81 -29.18 11.46
CA LEU A 56 24.89 -28.21 10.86
C LEU A 56 24.55 -28.52 9.40
N LEU A 57 25.04 -29.63 8.82
CA LEU A 57 24.72 -29.99 7.44
C LEU A 57 23.20 -30.15 7.23
N LEU A 58 22.55 -30.93 8.10
CA LEU A 58 21.09 -31.12 8.02
C LEU A 58 20.31 -29.84 8.30
N VAL A 59 20.82 -28.96 9.16
CA VAL A 59 20.24 -27.63 9.39
C VAL A 59 20.33 -26.77 8.14
N GLY A 60 21.47 -26.81 7.43
CA GLY A 60 21.63 -26.14 6.14
C GLY A 60 20.71 -26.69 5.05
N ILE A 61 20.56 -28.02 4.96
CA ILE A 61 19.61 -28.65 4.04
C ILE A 61 18.17 -28.23 4.37
N PHE A 62 17.81 -28.20 5.65
CA PHE A 62 16.50 -27.72 6.12
C PHE A 62 16.27 -26.26 5.70
N ALA A 63 17.25 -25.38 5.93
CA ALA A 63 17.16 -23.97 5.55
C ALA A 63 16.92 -23.78 4.06
N GLU A 64 17.57 -24.58 3.21
CA GLU A 64 17.38 -24.54 1.76
C GLU A 64 16.00 -25.02 1.30
N LEU A 65 15.47 -26.07 1.93
CA LEU A 65 14.12 -26.56 1.62
C LEU A 65 13.07 -25.51 2.04
N GLU A 66 13.26 -24.92 3.20
CA GLU A 66 12.35 -23.91 3.73
C GLU A 66 12.40 -22.61 2.90
N ARG A 67 13.58 -22.19 2.42
CA ARG A 67 13.74 -21.08 1.49
C ARG A 67 12.90 -21.27 0.23
N ALA A 68 13.07 -22.41 -0.44
CA ALA A 68 12.34 -22.71 -1.67
C ALA A 68 10.82 -22.72 -1.45
N ARG A 69 10.36 -23.31 -0.34
CA ARG A 69 8.94 -23.36 0.02
C ARG A 69 8.37 -21.97 0.28
N GLN A 70 9.03 -21.18 1.11
CA GLN A 70 8.55 -19.85 1.50
C GLN A 70 8.53 -18.88 0.32
N PHE A 71 9.51 -18.98 -0.59
CA PHE A 71 9.57 -18.11 -1.77
C PHE A 71 8.43 -18.43 -2.74
N ALA A 72 8.18 -19.71 -2.98
CA ALA A 72 7.04 -20.14 -3.79
C ALA A 72 5.69 -19.68 -3.19
N LEU A 73 5.56 -19.65 -1.86
CA LEU A 73 4.38 -19.09 -1.20
C LEU A 73 4.24 -17.58 -1.41
N VAL A 74 5.34 -16.83 -1.44
CA VAL A 74 5.30 -15.38 -1.74
C VAL A 74 4.83 -15.17 -3.18
N ASP A 75 5.46 -15.85 -4.13
CA ASP A 75 5.17 -15.73 -5.56
C ASP A 75 3.69 -16.04 -5.84
N HIS A 76 3.20 -17.16 -5.31
CA HIS A 76 1.82 -17.58 -5.49
C HIS A 76 0.80 -16.60 -4.89
N ASN A 77 1.06 -16.02 -3.72
CA ASN A 77 0.16 -15.03 -3.13
C ASN A 77 0.23 -13.68 -3.87
N PHE A 78 1.40 -13.34 -4.43
CA PHE A 78 1.55 -12.17 -5.26
C PHE A 78 0.76 -12.29 -6.58
N ASP A 79 0.86 -13.43 -7.26
CA ASP A 79 0.09 -13.70 -8.49
C ASP A 79 -1.42 -13.61 -8.24
N LYS A 80 -1.91 -14.16 -7.13
CA LYS A 80 -3.31 -14.02 -6.70
C LYS A 80 -3.72 -12.57 -6.49
N LEU A 81 -2.84 -11.76 -5.89
CA LEU A 81 -3.10 -10.34 -5.65
C LEU A 81 -3.17 -9.57 -6.97
N LEU A 82 -2.28 -9.87 -7.93
CA LEU A 82 -2.32 -9.29 -9.26
C LEU A 82 -3.60 -9.66 -10.03
N ASP A 83 -4.03 -10.92 -9.94
CA ASP A 83 -5.28 -11.38 -10.56
C ASP A 83 -6.49 -10.62 -10.00
N ILE A 84 -6.60 -10.51 -8.67
CA ILE A 84 -7.66 -9.73 -8.02
C ILE A 84 -7.60 -8.25 -8.41
N ALA A 85 -6.41 -7.65 -8.44
CA ALA A 85 -6.25 -6.27 -8.87
C ALA A 85 -6.73 -6.06 -10.32
N SER A 86 -6.51 -7.05 -11.19
CA SER A 86 -6.98 -7.04 -12.57
C SER A 86 -8.52 -7.15 -12.65
N GLN A 87 -9.14 -8.01 -11.84
CA GLN A 87 -10.59 -8.19 -11.77
C GLN A 87 -11.29 -6.95 -11.23
N LEU A 88 -10.73 -6.31 -10.19
CA LEU A 88 -11.22 -5.04 -9.66
C LEU A 88 -11.20 -3.92 -10.72
N SER A 89 -10.23 -3.94 -11.63
CA SER A 89 -10.20 -2.99 -12.74
C SER A 89 -11.31 -3.26 -13.77
N GLN A 90 -11.85 -4.48 -13.86
CA GLN A 90 -12.87 -4.89 -14.82
C GLN A 90 -14.31 -4.80 -14.26
N ASN A 91 -14.51 -4.16 -13.10
CA ASN A 91 -15.83 -3.80 -12.56
C ASN A 91 -16.71 -5.01 -12.14
N GLU A 92 -16.09 -6.10 -11.66
CA GLU A 92 -16.80 -7.26 -11.11
C GLU A 92 -17.05 -7.09 -9.60
N LYS A 93 -18.26 -7.42 -9.13
CA LYS A 93 -18.86 -6.93 -7.87
C LYS A 93 -18.44 -7.67 -6.59
N ASP A 94 -17.57 -8.67 -6.65
CA ASP A 94 -17.28 -9.51 -5.49
C ASP A 94 -16.09 -9.00 -4.67
N VAL A 95 -16.38 -8.02 -3.81
CA VAL A 95 -15.41 -7.32 -2.95
C VAL A 95 -15.00 -8.15 -1.72
N HIS A 96 -15.63 -9.31 -1.46
CA HIS A 96 -15.46 -10.03 -0.20
C HIS A 96 -14.15 -10.84 -0.05
N GLY A 97 -13.37 -11.05 -1.12
CA GLY A 97 -12.08 -11.77 -1.09
C GLY A 97 -10.83 -10.90 -1.26
N SER A 98 -10.97 -9.58 -1.40
CA SER A 98 -9.88 -8.69 -1.85
C SER A 98 -8.76 -8.46 -0.83
N ILE A 99 -8.95 -8.80 0.44
CA ILE A 99 -8.03 -8.46 1.54
C ILE A 99 -7.17 -9.65 1.95
N GLU A 100 -7.64 -10.89 1.75
CA GLU A 100 -6.96 -12.11 2.24
C GLU A 100 -5.55 -12.29 1.67
N PRO A 101 -5.31 -12.16 0.34
CA PRO A 101 -3.96 -12.33 -0.20
C PRO A 101 -2.99 -11.24 0.26
N TRP A 102 -3.50 -10.03 0.51
CA TRP A 102 -2.70 -8.93 1.06
C TRP A 102 -2.28 -9.23 2.51
N LEU A 103 -3.20 -9.74 3.34
CA LEU A 103 -2.88 -10.19 4.69
C LEU A 103 -1.87 -11.34 4.67
N ASP A 104 -2.02 -12.30 3.76
CA ASP A 104 -1.08 -13.41 3.61
C ASP A 104 0.33 -12.93 3.27
N ILE A 105 0.49 -11.99 2.33
CA ILE A 105 1.80 -11.39 2.01
C ILE A 105 2.39 -10.66 3.22
N TYR A 106 1.56 -9.94 3.98
CA TYR A 106 2.01 -9.27 5.21
C TYR A 106 2.49 -10.27 6.28
N TYR A 107 1.71 -11.33 6.54
CA TYR A 107 2.09 -12.39 7.48
C TYR A 107 3.34 -13.13 7.02
N LEU A 108 3.45 -13.38 5.72
CA LEU A 108 4.62 -14.02 5.13
C LEU A 108 5.86 -13.14 5.28
N LYS A 109 5.78 -11.83 5.01
CA LYS A 109 6.87 -10.86 5.28
C LYS A 109 7.38 -10.98 6.73
N ILE A 110 6.48 -11.00 7.71
CA ILE A 110 6.85 -11.14 9.13
C ILE A 110 7.52 -12.50 9.39
N ALA A 111 7.02 -13.56 8.80
CA ALA A 111 7.59 -14.89 8.91
C ALA A 111 9.00 -14.97 8.31
N LEU A 112 9.21 -14.40 7.11
CA LEU A 112 10.52 -14.31 6.45
C LEU A 112 11.52 -13.53 7.32
N GLN A 113 11.12 -12.37 7.86
CA GLN A 113 11.97 -11.58 8.78
C GLN A 113 12.33 -12.36 10.04
N THR A 114 11.38 -13.12 10.59
CA THR A 114 11.61 -13.94 11.78
C THR A 114 12.55 -15.10 11.46
N TRP A 115 12.40 -15.73 10.29
CA TRP A 115 13.24 -16.82 9.82
C TRP A 115 14.67 -16.35 9.58
N LYS A 116 14.86 -15.22 8.88
CA LYS A 116 16.18 -14.59 8.68
C LYS A 116 16.90 -14.37 10.02
N LYS A 117 16.19 -13.88 11.04
CA LYS A 117 16.76 -13.73 12.40
C LYS A 117 17.20 -15.06 13.01
N GLN A 118 16.52 -16.17 12.73
CA GLN A 118 16.98 -17.49 13.19
C GLN A 118 18.20 -17.98 12.39
N LEU A 119 18.25 -17.72 11.07
CA LEU A 119 19.42 -18.06 10.25
C LEU A 119 20.68 -17.34 10.75
N GLN A 120 20.57 -16.06 11.16
CA GLN A 120 21.68 -15.35 11.78
C GLN A 120 22.20 -16.08 13.02
N LYS A 121 21.33 -16.59 13.89
CA LYS A 121 21.76 -17.38 15.06
C LYS A 121 22.46 -18.67 14.66
N VAL A 122 22.04 -19.29 13.54
CA VAL A 122 22.74 -20.47 13.01
C VAL A 122 24.13 -20.09 12.53
N VAL A 123 24.29 -18.94 11.86
CA VAL A 123 25.61 -18.40 11.45
C VAL A 123 26.51 -18.19 12.66
N ASP A 124 26.01 -17.51 13.70
CA ASP A 124 26.76 -17.28 14.93
C ASP A 124 27.17 -18.60 15.60
N HIS A 125 26.29 -19.60 15.55
CA HIS A 125 26.55 -20.94 16.08
C HIS A 125 27.58 -21.73 15.26
N VAL A 126 27.67 -21.51 13.94
CA VAL A 126 28.76 -22.08 13.12
C VAL A 126 30.11 -21.55 13.61
N ASP A 127 30.18 -20.25 13.91
CA ASP A 127 31.41 -19.61 14.40
C ASP A 127 31.79 -20.15 15.78
N GLU A 128 30.83 -20.27 16.70
CA GLU A 128 31.05 -20.86 18.03
C GLU A 128 31.57 -22.29 17.94
N LEU A 129 30.94 -23.12 17.09
CA LEU A 129 31.36 -24.49 16.85
C LEU A 129 32.78 -24.59 16.27
N SER A 130 33.10 -23.68 15.33
CA SER A 130 34.44 -23.60 14.73
C SER A 130 35.52 -23.28 15.78
N ALA A 131 35.20 -22.41 16.75
CA ALA A 131 36.07 -22.04 17.85
C ALA A 131 36.20 -23.18 18.88
N ALA A 132 35.10 -23.84 19.23
CA ALA A 132 35.09 -24.96 20.17
C ALA A 132 35.97 -26.12 19.66
N TRP A 133 35.94 -26.41 18.36
CA TRP A 133 36.81 -27.42 17.77
C TRP A 133 38.28 -27.03 17.74
N ARG A 134 38.65 -25.73 17.76
CA ARG A 134 40.05 -25.27 17.84
C ARG A 134 40.71 -25.60 19.18
N VAL A 135 39.95 -25.62 20.27
CA VAL A 135 40.50 -25.73 21.64
C VAL A 135 40.73 -27.18 22.08
N GLY A 136 40.17 -28.17 21.39
CA GLY A 136 40.52 -29.59 21.56
C GLY A 136 40.17 -30.17 22.93
N VAL A 137 38.98 -30.75 23.07
CA VAL A 137 38.75 -31.77 24.12
C VAL A 137 39.59 -33.00 23.74
N GLY A 138 40.59 -33.30 24.57
CA GLY A 138 41.74 -34.14 24.22
C GLY A 138 41.43 -35.52 23.62
N GLN A 139 42.19 -35.87 22.57
CA GLN A 139 42.75 -37.19 22.27
C GLN A 139 43.59 -37.15 20.97
N THR A 140 44.71 -37.88 20.99
CA THR A 140 45.64 -38.33 19.90
C THR A 140 45.81 -37.46 18.65
N ALA A 141 47.04 -36.96 18.45
CA ALA A 141 47.39 -35.78 17.66
C ALA A 141 47.24 -35.85 16.12
N GLU A 142 47.33 -37.02 15.48
CA GLU A 142 47.46 -37.07 14.01
C GLU A 142 46.13 -37.24 13.25
N THR A 143 45.24 -38.14 13.70
CA THR A 143 43.90 -38.33 13.08
C THR A 143 42.90 -37.23 13.42
N CYS A 144 43.17 -36.40 14.43
CA CYS A 144 42.30 -35.31 14.86
C CYS A 144 42.44 -34.07 13.96
N ALA A 145 43.66 -33.75 13.52
CA ALA A 145 43.95 -32.57 12.70
C ALA A 145 43.28 -32.61 11.32
N ALA A 146 43.34 -33.76 10.62
CA ALA A 146 42.71 -33.92 9.31
C ALA A 146 41.18 -33.82 9.37
N PHE A 147 40.56 -34.37 10.44
CA PHE A 147 39.12 -34.25 10.66
C PHE A 147 38.71 -32.81 10.98
N GLN A 148 39.45 -32.14 11.87
CA GLN A 148 39.18 -30.77 12.27
C GLN A 148 39.31 -29.79 11.10
N SER A 149 40.31 -29.97 10.24
CA SER A 149 40.47 -29.18 9.01
C SER A 149 39.28 -29.37 8.06
N LYS A 150 38.83 -30.61 7.84
CA LYS A 150 37.61 -30.88 7.04
C LYS A 150 36.35 -30.29 7.66
N ALA A 151 36.19 -30.42 8.98
CA ALA A 151 35.03 -29.89 9.70
C ALA A 151 34.99 -28.35 9.66
N GLN A 152 36.15 -27.68 9.73
CA GLN A 152 36.25 -26.23 9.57
C GLN A 152 35.94 -25.79 8.15
N SER A 153 36.46 -26.49 7.13
CA SER A 153 36.14 -26.20 5.73
C SER A 153 34.64 -26.39 5.45
N ALA A 154 34.05 -27.48 5.95
CA ALA A 154 32.62 -27.74 5.86
C ALA A 154 31.79 -26.64 6.55
N GLY A 155 32.20 -26.25 7.77
CA GLY A 155 31.57 -25.16 8.51
C GLY A 155 31.62 -23.84 7.75
N SER A 156 32.77 -23.49 7.17
CA SER A 156 32.94 -22.27 6.36
C SER A 156 32.00 -22.26 5.14
N ARG A 157 31.91 -23.37 4.41
CA ARG A 157 31.01 -23.49 3.24
C ARG A 157 29.54 -23.41 3.63
N ILE A 158 29.17 -24.04 4.75
CA ILE A 158 27.80 -23.96 5.28
C ILE A 158 27.48 -22.53 5.71
N LYS A 159 28.41 -21.84 6.37
CA LYS A 159 28.25 -20.44 6.76
C LYS A 159 28.04 -19.54 5.55
N GLU A 160 28.92 -19.63 4.57
CA GLU A 160 28.83 -18.87 3.31
C GLU A 160 27.48 -19.09 2.64
N ARG A 161 27.04 -20.36 2.52
CA ARG A 161 25.74 -20.66 1.93
C ARG A 161 24.56 -20.13 2.73
N ILE A 162 24.60 -20.17 4.07
CA ILE A 162 23.53 -19.61 4.90
C ILE A 162 23.48 -18.08 4.77
N LEU A 163 24.64 -17.42 4.65
CA LEU A 163 24.70 -15.98 4.39
C LEU A 163 24.07 -15.63 3.03
N GLU A 164 24.38 -16.37 1.97
CA GLU A 164 23.70 -16.22 0.67
C GLU A 164 22.18 -16.40 0.79
N ILE A 165 21.73 -17.42 1.54
CA ILE A 165 20.30 -17.61 1.81
C ILE A 165 19.72 -16.39 2.52
N MET A 166 20.42 -15.81 3.49
CA MET A 166 19.96 -14.62 4.20
C MET A 166 19.85 -13.39 3.28
N ASP A 167 20.75 -13.26 2.32
CA ASP A 167 20.69 -12.22 1.29
C ASP A 167 19.48 -12.45 0.36
N ASP A 168 19.23 -13.69 -0.06
CA ASP A 168 18.02 -14.06 -0.82
C ASP A 168 16.75 -13.66 -0.02
N TYR A 169 16.75 -13.90 1.29
CA TYR A 169 15.63 -13.53 2.16
C TYR A 169 15.45 -12.00 2.25
N ASP A 170 16.53 -11.23 2.29
CA ASP A 170 16.44 -9.76 2.27
C ASP A 170 15.82 -9.25 0.98
N GLU A 171 16.26 -9.77 -0.17
CA GLU A 171 15.67 -9.46 -1.46
C GLU A 171 14.16 -9.77 -1.45
N LYS A 172 13.78 -10.96 -0.97
CA LYS A 172 12.37 -11.36 -0.94
C LYS A 172 11.53 -10.57 0.06
N ILE A 173 12.11 -10.14 1.18
CA ILE A 173 11.45 -9.25 2.15
C ILE A 173 11.23 -7.86 1.54
N SER A 174 12.22 -7.32 0.83
CA SER A 174 12.09 -6.06 0.10
C SER A 174 11.03 -6.14 -1.00
N GLU A 175 10.92 -7.27 -1.70
CA GLU A 175 9.85 -7.49 -2.67
C GLU A 175 8.46 -7.43 -2.01
N CYS A 176 8.25 -8.16 -0.91
CA CYS A 176 7.01 -8.08 -0.14
C CYS A 176 6.70 -6.64 0.32
N GLU A 177 7.72 -5.88 0.73
CA GLU A 177 7.58 -4.48 1.13
C GLU A 177 7.12 -3.59 -0.03
N MET A 178 7.77 -3.70 -1.19
CA MET A 178 7.36 -2.97 -2.40
C MET A 178 5.91 -3.29 -2.80
N ILE A 179 5.50 -4.55 -2.71
CA ILE A 179 4.12 -4.97 -3.02
C ILE A 179 3.13 -4.31 -2.05
N ILE A 180 3.41 -4.34 -0.75
CA ILE A 180 2.55 -3.75 0.28
C ILE A 180 2.46 -2.23 0.13
N GLU A 181 3.59 -1.56 -0.12
CA GLU A 181 3.65 -0.10 -0.33
C GLU A 181 2.93 0.31 -1.62
N GLY A 182 3.16 -0.42 -2.71
CA GLY A 182 2.51 -0.18 -4.00
C GLY A 182 0.98 -0.27 -3.89
N MET A 183 0.46 -1.27 -3.19
CA MET A 183 -0.98 -1.44 -2.95
C MET A 183 -1.55 -0.32 -2.06
N THR A 184 -0.84 0.04 -0.99
CA THR A 184 -1.24 1.13 -0.08
C THR A 184 -1.32 2.46 -0.82
N LEU A 185 -0.33 2.73 -1.68
CA LEU A 185 -0.32 3.91 -2.54
C LEU A 185 -1.47 3.88 -3.53
N ALA A 186 -1.69 2.76 -4.22
CA ALA A 186 -2.80 2.60 -5.17
C ALA A 186 -4.16 2.85 -4.50
N ASN A 187 -4.39 2.32 -3.30
CA ASN A 187 -5.61 2.55 -2.55
C ASN A 187 -5.80 4.04 -2.17
N SER A 188 -4.73 4.70 -1.71
CA SER A 188 -4.77 6.14 -1.39
C SER A 188 -5.08 7.01 -2.62
N LEU A 189 -4.51 6.67 -3.78
CA LEU A 189 -4.76 7.35 -5.06
C LEU A 189 -6.19 7.09 -5.56
N GLY A 190 -6.69 5.86 -5.41
CA GLY A 190 -8.07 5.51 -5.73
C GLY A 190 -9.08 6.32 -4.91
N HIS A 191 -8.91 6.39 -3.59
CA HIS A 191 -9.76 7.20 -2.72
C HIS A 191 -9.68 8.70 -3.02
N SER A 192 -8.48 9.22 -3.30
CA SER A 192 -8.32 10.63 -3.68
C SER A 192 -9.07 10.95 -4.97
N LYS A 193 -8.93 10.11 -6.01
CA LYS A 193 -9.66 10.27 -7.27
C LYS A 193 -11.17 10.21 -7.07
N ALA A 194 -11.68 9.25 -6.30
CA ALA A 194 -13.10 9.15 -5.99
C ALA A 194 -13.62 10.39 -5.25
N ASN A 195 -12.86 10.91 -4.29
CA ASN A 195 -13.20 12.15 -3.59
C ASN A 195 -13.19 13.37 -4.52
N THR A 196 -12.24 13.45 -5.45
CA THR A 196 -12.21 14.53 -6.44
C THR A 196 -13.40 14.45 -7.41
N SER A 197 -13.77 13.26 -7.88
CA SER A 197 -14.95 13.11 -8.74
C SER A 197 -16.23 13.44 -8.00
N ILE A 198 -16.36 13.02 -6.74
CA ILE A 198 -17.48 13.40 -5.87
C ILE A 198 -17.50 14.92 -5.66
N ALA A 199 -16.36 15.56 -5.41
CA ALA A 199 -16.28 17.01 -5.23
C ALA A 199 -16.65 17.79 -6.50
N VAL A 200 -16.26 17.27 -7.66
CA VAL A 200 -16.63 17.84 -8.97
C VAL A 200 -18.14 17.71 -9.21
N SER A 201 -18.73 16.54 -9.01
CA SER A 201 -20.19 16.36 -9.12
C SER A 201 -20.96 17.18 -8.08
N THR A 202 -20.47 17.26 -6.84
CA THR A 202 -21.08 18.10 -5.78
C THR A 202 -21.02 19.59 -6.12
N LYS A 203 -19.98 20.03 -6.83
CA LYS A 203 -19.88 21.41 -7.33
C LYS A 203 -20.96 21.70 -8.37
N GLU A 204 -21.30 20.72 -9.22
CA GLU A 204 -22.40 20.84 -10.18
C GLU A 204 -23.76 20.84 -9.47
N ASP A 205 -23.98 19.96 -8.50
CA ASP A 205 -25.19 19.96 -7.66
C ASP A 205 -25.36 21.28 -6.90
N SER A 206 -24.26 21.89 -6.46
CA SER A 206 -24.27 23.22 -5.84
C SER A 206 -24.76 24.32 -6.80
N SER A 207 -24.56 24.15 -8.12
CA SER A 207 -25.09 25.08 -9.12
C SER A 207 -26.63 24.98 -9.24
N GLN A 208 -27.18 23.77 -9.14
CA GLN A 208 -28.62 23.54 -9.13
C GLN A 208 -29.25 24.04 -7.83
N MET A 209 -28.58 23.83 -6.69
CA MET A 209 -29.00 24.35 -5.39
C MET A 209 -29.10 25.89 -5.38
N ARG A 210 -28.20 26.58 -6.10
CA ARG A 210 -28.24 28.04 -6.26
C ARG A 210 -29.46 28.54 -7.06
N SER A 211 -29.92 27.79 -8.06
CA SER A 211 -31.11 28.16 -8.84
C SER A 211 -32.40 28.04 -8.02
N ILE A 212 -32.53 27.00 -7.20
CA ILE A 212 -33.70 26.82 -6.31
C ILE A 212 -33.74 27.94 -5.27
N ALA A 213 -32.59 28.26 -4.65
CA ALA A 213 -32.50 29.37 -3.69
C ALA A 213 -32.80 30.73 -4.33
N PHE A 214 -32.40 30.95 -5.59
CA PHE A 214 -32.77 32.17 -6.32
C PHE A 214 -34.28 32.29 -6.52
N LEU A 215 -34.94 31.19 -6.87
CA LEU A 215 -36.38 31.14 -7.08
C LEU A 215 -37.12 31.54 -5.79
N THR A 216 -36.77 30.94 -4.66
CA THR A 216 -37.40 31.26 -3.37
C THR A 216 -37.16 32.70 -2.94
N MET A 217 -35.97 33.26 -3.18
CA MET A 217 -35.66 34.66 -2.88
C MET A 217 -36.48 35.67 -3.71
N VAL A 218 -36.85 35.35 -4.95
CA VAL A 218 -37.71 36.20 -5.79
C VAL A 218 -39.19 36.03 -5.44
N PHE A 219 -39.63 34.80 -5.16
CA PHE A 219 -41.03 34.54 -4.81
C PHE A 219 -41.41 35.05 -3.43
N LEU A 220 -40.53 35.02 -2.43
CA LEU A 220 -40.83 35.47 -1.07
C LEU A 220 -41.37 36.93 -0.99
N PRO A 221 -40.72 37.94 -1.61
CA PRO A 221 -41.22 39.32 -1.61
C PRO A 221 -42.48 39.49 -2.49
N ALA A 222 -42.59 38.76 -3.60
CA ALA A 222 -43.79 38.79 -4.44
C ALA A 222 -45.01 38.24 -3.69
N THR A 223 -44.84 37.14 -2.97
CA THR A 223 -45.89 36.53 -2.15
C THR A 223 -46.27 37.41 -0.97
N PHE A 224 -45.32 38.08 -0.31
CA PHE A 224 -45.61 39.06 0.75
C PHE A 224 -46.47 40.22 0.25
N VAL A 225 -46.18 40.71 -0.96
CA VAL A 225 -46.97 41.75 -1.61
C VAL A 225 -48.38 41.24 -1.92
N ALA A 226 -48.51 40.01 -2.46
CA ALA A 226 -49.81 39.39 -2.73
C ALA A 226 -50.66 39.17 -1.46
N THR A 227 -50.05 38.74 -0.34
CA THR A 227 -50.76 38.54 0.93
C THR A 227 -51.18 39.86 1.59
N LEU A 228 -50.34 40.90 1.52
CA LEU A 228 -50.73 42.25 1.95
C LEU A 228 -51.97 42.76 1.18
N PHE A 229 -52.06 42.48 -0.12
CA PHE A 229 -53.26 42.83 -0.91
C PHE A 229 -54.45 41.93 -0.61
N SER A 230 -54.24 40.67 -0.23
CA SER A 230 -55.31 39.73 0.12
C SER A 230 -55.93 40.02 1.49
N MET A 231 -55.24 40.71 2.40
CA MET A 231 -55.73 41.02 3.75
C MET A 231 -56.59 42.30 3.83
N THR A 232 -57.35 42.63 2.79
CA THR A 232 -58.53 43.54 2.90
C THR A 232 -58.26 45.03 3.19
N PHE A 233 -57.11 45.59 2.80
CA PHE A 233 -56.83 47.02 3.06
C PHE A 233 -57.45 48.01 2.04
N PHE A 234 -58.02 47.55 0.92
CA PHE A 234 -58.69 48.40 -0.07
C PHE A 234 -60.12 47.92 -0.37
N GLN A 235 -61.14 48.53 0.24
CA GLN A 235 -62.54 48.41 -0.19
C GLN A 235 -62.70 49.20 -1.51
N TRP A 236 -62.95 48.49 -2.62
CA TRP A 236 -63.08 49.08 -3.97
C TRP A 236 -64.52 49.44 -4.37
N ILE A 237 -65.51 49.30 -3.48
CA ILE A 237 -66.91 49.65 -3.75
C ILE A 237 -67.45 50.49 -2.59
N PRO A 238 -67.66 51.80 -2.76
CA PRO A 238 -68.63 52.53 -1.97
C PRO A 238 -69.99 52.49 -2.69
N ASP A 239 -71.06 52.20 -1.94
CA ASP A 239 -72.41 52.50 -2.40
C ASP A 239 -72.54 54.02 -2.63
N ASP A 240 -73.09 54.34 -3.80
CA ASP A 240 -73.47 55.64 -4.35
C ASP A 240 -72.40 56.69 -4.74
N SER A 241 -72.24 56.75 -6.07
CA SER A 241 -72.10 57.95 -6.92
C SER A 241 -71.20 59.10 -6.42
N GLU A 242 -69.90 59.01 -6.73
CA GLU A 242 -69.13 60.04 -7.47
C GLU A 242 -67.65 59.61 -7.60
N LYS A 243 -67.16 59.60 -8.84
CA LYS A 243 -65.76 59.57 -9.30
C LYS A 243 -64.88 58.38 -8.88
N MET A 244 -64.79 57.50 -9.88
CA MET A 244 -63.94 56.33 -10.03
C MET A 244 -62.45 56.64 -9.91
N VAL A 245 -61.72 55.69 -9.31
CA VAL A 245 -60.26 55.58 -9.16
C VAL A 245 -59.65 56.42 -8.02
N SER A 246 -59.34 55.73 -6.92
CA SER A 246 -58.56 56.28 -5.79
C SER A 246 -57.23 56.86 -6.30
N PRO A 247 -56.89 58.14 -5.98
CA PRO A 247 -55.64 58.80 -6.39
C PRO A 247 -54.35 58.13 -5.84
N PHE A 248 -54.49 57.21 -4.89
CA PHE A 248 -53.38 56.52 -4.23
C PHE A 248 -52.87 55.29 -5.00
N LEU A 249 -53.47 54.93 -6.13
CA LEU A 249 -53.03 53.83 -7.02
C LEU A 249 -51.60 54.04 -7.54
N TRP A 250 -51.13 55.28 -7.61
CA TRP A 250 -49.74 55.56 -8.00
C TRP A 250 -48.72 55.10 -6.93
N ILE A 251 -49.07 55.18 -5.65
CA ILE A 251 -48.20 54.70 -4.54
C ILE A 251 -48.01 53.18 -4.62
N TYR A 252 -48.99 52.44 -5.14
CA TYR A 252 -48.85 51.00 -5.44
C TYR A 252 -47.72 50.73 -6.43
N PHE A 253 -47.72 51.41 -7.58
CA PHE A 253 -46.71 51.22 -8.61
C PHE A 253 -45.32 51.63 -8.09
N VAL A 254 -45.26 52.68 -7.27
CA VAL A 254 -43.99 53.14 -6.67
C VAL A 254 -43.45 52.14 -5.66
N VAL A 255 -44.26 51.66 -4.71
CA VAL A 255 -43.80 50.71 -3.68
C VAL A 255 -43.41 49.37 -4.32
N ALA A 256 -44.21 48.85 -5.26
CA ALA A 256 -43.88 47.62 -5.98
C ALA A 256 -42.58 47.76 -6.79
N LEU A 257 -42.36 48.90 -7.45
CA LEU A 257 -41.14 49.17 -8.20
C LEU A 257 -39.91 49.30 -7.28
N ILE A 258 -40.05 49.92 -6.11
CA ILE A 258 -38.96 50.02 -5.12
C ILE A 258 -38.61 48.63 -4.56
N LEU A 259 -39.61 47.80 -4.22
CA LEU A 259 -39.39 46.47 -3.66
C LEU A 259 -38.77 45.51 -4.69
N THR A 260 -39.20 45.59 -5.95
CA THR A 260 -38.59 44.80 -7.05
C THR A 260 -37.17 45.25 -7.36
N LEU A 261 -36.91 46.56 -7.41
CA LEU A 261 -35.54 47.07 -7.58
C LEU A 261 -34.66 46.72 -6.38
N PHE A 262 -35.17 46.79 -5.15
CA PHE A 262 -34.43 46.45 -3.94
C PHE A 262 -34.09 44.96 -3.88
N THR A 263 -35.02 44.08 -4.22
CA THR A 263 -34.79 42.63 -4.26
C THR A 263 -33.83 42.25 -5.37
N VAL A 264 -33.98 42.79 -6.59
CA VAL A 264 -33.03 42.58 -7.70
C VAL A 264 -31.65 43.16 -7.37
N TRP A 265 -31.57 44.31 -6.70
CA TRP A 265 -30.30 44.91 -6.26
C TRP A 265 -29.64 44.08 -5.15
N LEU A 266 -30.40 43.61 -4.15
CA LEU A 266 -29.91 42.74 -3.08
C LEU A 266 -29.42 41.41 -3.67
N LEU A 267 -30.17 40.85 -4.63
CA LEU A 267 -29.79 39.65 -5.37
C LEU A 267 -28.53 39.86 -6.18
N ARG A 268 -28.41 40.95 -6.95
CA ARG A 268 -27.16 41.28 -7.66
C ARG A 268 -26.00 41.52 -6.70
N ARG A 269 -26.26 42.08 -5.51
CA ARG A 269 -25.22 42.32 -4.49
C ARG A 269 -24.76 41.04 -3.79
N LEU A 270 -25.66 40.09 -3.56
CA LEU A 270 -25.36 38.79 -2.96
C LEU A 270 -24.78 37.80 -3.99
N ALA A 271 -25.26 37.85 -5.24
CA ALA A 271 -24.83 37.02 -6.35
C ALA A 271 -23.58 37.54 -7.07
N ASN A 272 -23.12 38.76 -6.75
CA ASN A 272 -21.81 39.22 -7.16
C ASN A 272 -20.82 38.82 -6.07
N PRO A 273 -20.16 37.64 -6.16
CA PRO A 273 -19.05 37.35 -5.27
C PRO A 273 -18.04 38.45 -5.54
N LYS A 274 -17.86 39.37 -4.58
CA LYS A 274 -16.67 40.23 -4.57
C LYS A 274 -15.52 39.30 -4.87
N LYS A 275 -14.80 39.54 -5.98
CA LYS A 275 -13.56 38.84 -6.33
C LYS A 275 -12.83 38.57 -5.03
N THR A 276 -12.87 37.33 -4.56
CA THR A 276 -11.94 36.87 -3.56
C THR A 276 -10.60 37.08 -4.26
N LYS A 277 -9.91 38.16 -3.87
CA LYS A 277 -8.45 38.24 -4.03
C LYS A 277 -7.96 36.84 -3.76
N LYS A 278 -7.22 36.26 -4.71
CA LYS A 278 -6.47 35.02 -4.59
C LYS A 278 -5.92 34.91 -3.16
N LEU A 279 -6.68 34.33 -2.25
CA LEU A 279 -6.19 33.85 -0.98
C LEU A 279 -5.87 32.41 -1.35
N GLY A 280 -4.57 32.15 -1.43
CA GLY A 280 -4.00 30.98 -2.08
C GLY A 280 -4.79 29.72 -1.78
N VAL A 281 -5.55 29.26 -2.77
CA VAL A 281 -5.63 27.83 -3.00
C VAL A 281 -4.29 27.53 -3.64
N GLU A 282 -3.35 27.07 -2.81
CA GLU A 282 -2.21 26.33 -3.33
C GLU A 282 -2.77 25.20 -4.19
N ASP A 283 -2.37 25.17 -5.45
CA ASP A 283 -2.60 24.02 -6.33
C ASP A 283 -2.16 22.76 -5.57
N PRO A 284 -3.03 21.76 -5.32
CA PRO A 284 -2.60 20.50 -4.71
C PRO A 284 -1.60 19.74 -5.60
N GLU A 285 -1.38 20.15 -6.85
CA GLU A 285 -0.33 19.63 -7.73
C GLU A 285 1.05 20.30 -7.55
N LYS A 286 1.21 21.34 -6.72
CA LYS A 286 2.52 21.96 -6.46
C LYS A 286 3.15 21.60 -5.11
N GLY A 287 2.52 20.70 -4.36
CA GLY A 287 3.02 20.23 -3.07
C GLY A 287 4.10 19.13 -3.13
N LEU A 288 4.42 18.59 -4.31
CA LEU A 288 5.36 17.46 -4.45
C LEU A 288 6.67 17.80 -5.16
N ILE A 289 7.19 19.01 -4.94
CA ILE A 289 8.60 19.28 -5.21
C ILE A 289 9.21 19.82 -3.93
N PRO A 290 10.05 19.05 -3.21
CA PRO A 290 10.71 19.57 -2.02
C PRO A 290 11.50 20.83 -2.40
N ARG A 291 11.22 21.93 -1.69
CA ARG A 291 11.99 23.17 -1.75
C ARG A 291 13.39 22.90 -1.22
N GLY A 292 14.23 22.35 -2.09
CA GLY A 292 15.56 21.88 -1.79
C GLY A 292 15.99 20.82 -2.78
N ILE A 293 16.07 21.18 -4.07
CA ILE A 293 16.63 20.30 -5.11
C ILE A 293 18.16 20.27 -4.91
N PRO A 294 18.78 19.12 -4.57
CA PRO A 294 20.24 18.99 -4.62
C PRO A 294 20.70 19.27 -6.06
N ARG A 295 21.81 19.99 -6.25
CA ARG A 295 22.34 20.38 -7.58
C ARG A 295 22.41 19.24 -8.61
N VAL A 296 22.45 17.99 -8.14
CA VAL A 296 22.45 16.76 -8.95
C VAL A 296 21.14 16.56 -9.73
N LEU A 297 19.99 16.92 -9.19
CA LEU A 297 18.68 16.73 -9.83
C LEU A 297 18.37 17.79 -10.91
N GLN A 298 18.96 18.98 -10.84
CA GLN A 298 18.90 19.97 -11.94
C GLN A 298 19.62 19.46 -13.20
N SER A 299 20.73 18.76 -13.03
CA SER A 299 21.47 18.12 -14.13
C SER A 299 20.63 17.06 -14.85
N ILE A 300 19.88 16.25 -14.08
CA ILE A 300 19.03 15.19 -14.63
C ILE A 300 17.84 15.78 -15.39
N ASN A 301 17.16 16.79 -14.82
CA ASN A 301 16.04 17.44 -15.49
C ASN A 301 16.47 18.13 -16.80
N TRP A 302 17.65 18.75 -16.84
CA TRP A 302 18.20 19.33 -18.07
C TRP A 302 18.50 18.26 -19.12
N LYS A 303 19.05 17.10 -18.73
CA LYS A 303 19.29 15.97 -19.65
C LYS A 303 17.99 15.41 -20.22
N ILE A 304 16.95 15.24 -19.40
CA ILE A 304 15.64 14.75 -19.85
C ILE A 304 15.00 15.74 -20.84
N GLN A 305 15.07 17.05 -20.53
CA GLN A 305 14.57 18.11 -21.43
C GLN A 305 15.36 18.22 -22.73
N LYS A 306 16.64 17.84 -22.73
CA LYS A 306 17.46 17.80 -23.93
C LYS A 306 17.08 16.61 -24.83
N VAL A 307 16.92 15.42 -24.26
CA VAL A 307 16.49 14.22 -25.00
C VAL A 307 15.10 14.43 -25.62
N LYS A 308 14.17 15.04 -24.88
CA LYS A 308 12.83 15.35 -25.39
C LYS A 308 12.86 16.32 -26.59
N ARG A 309 13.76 17.31 -26.56
CA ARG A 309 13.95 18.25 -27.68
C ARG A 309 14.63 17.62 -28.89
N GLU A 310 15.46 16.60 -28.68
CA GLU A 310 16.09 15.83 -29.76
C GLU A 310 15.09 14.85 -30.38
N SER A 311 14.19 14.25 -29.60
CA SER A 311 13.12 13.39 -30.14
C SER A 311 12.07 14.16 -30.95
N GLU A 312 11.74 15.39 -30.55
CA GLU A 312 10.78 16.23 -31.31
C GLU A 312 11.35 16.66 -32.67
N LYS A 313 12.68 16.82 -32.80
CA LYS A 313 13.34 17.15 -34.08
C LYS A 313 13.51 15.97 -35.04
N LEU A 314 13.26 14.75 -34.59
CA LEU A 314 13.30 13.54 -35.42
C LEU A 314 11.93 13.21 -36.02
N HIS A 315 10.87 13.90 -35.58
CA HIS A 315 9.49 13.70 -36.02
C HIS A 315 8.94 14.84 -36.89
N ASP A 316 9.71 15.90 -37.13
CA ASP A 316 9.49 16.96 -38.11
C ASP A 316 10.53 16.88 -39.25
#